data_AF-A0A2V9LS89-F1
#
_entry.id   AF-A0A2V9LS89-F1
#
_cell.length_a   1.000
_cell.length_b   1.000
_cell.length_c   1.000
_cell.angle_alpha   90.00
_cell.angle_beta   90.00
_cell.angle_gamma   90.00
#
_symmetry.space_group_name_H-M   'P 1'
#
loop_
_entity.id
_entity.type
_entity.pdbx_description
1 polymer ?
#
loop_
_entity_poly.entity_id
_entity_poly.type
_entity_poly.pdbx_seq_one_letter_code
_entity_poly.pdbx_strand_id
1 'polypeptide(L)'
;MDIAKRLRELREAKKLSQGDIERRSGLLRSYISRVEGGYTVPSLATLEKFAKALEVAPYQILFEGSGRASGPKVSESAAPDRPSRRLLKFFAGASSQNRKLLLALAGKLSKS
;
A
#
# COMPACT_ATOMS: atom_id res chain seq x y z
N MET A 1 -15.59 3.50 -6.37
CA MET A 1 -14.61 3.40 -5.26
C MET A 1 -15.18 3.91 -3.95
N ASP A 2 -15.94 3.06 -3.28
CA ASP A 2 -16.45 3.36 -1.94
C ASP A 2 -15.52 2.74 -0.86
N ILE A 3 -14.51 3.52 -0.46
CA ILE A 3 -13.52 3.12 0.57
C ILE A 3 -14.22 2.83 1.91
N ALA A 4 -15.28 3.57 2.24
CA ALA A 4 -16.02 3.41 3.48
C ALA A 4 -16.68 2.03 3.54
N LYS A 5 -17.40 1.66 2.47
CA LYS A 5 -17.98 0.33 2.32
C LYS A 5 -16.91 -0.76 2.34
N ARG A 6 -15.78 -0.55 1.66
CA ARG A 6 -14.69 -1.55 1.61
C ARG A 6 -14.06 -1.80 2.98
N LEU A 7 -13.85 -0.76 3.79
CA LEU A 7 -13.35 -0.89 5.17
C LEU A 7 -14.31 -1.73 6.01
N ARG A 8 -15.61 -1.46 5.89
CA ARG A 8 -16.66 -2.22 6.58
C ARG A 8 -16.68 -3.69 6.15
N GLU A 9 -16.64 -3.96 4.84
CA GLU A 9 -16.61 -5.33 4.30
C GLU A 9 -15.40 -6.12 4.82
N LEU A 10 -14.21 -5.53 4.81
CA LEU A 10 -12.99 -6.17 5.32
C LEU A 10 -13.08 -6.44 6.82
N ARG A 11 -13.66 -5.51 7.59
CA ARG A 11 -13.88 -5.68 9.03
C ARG A 11 -14.85 -6.82 9.32
N GLU A 12 -15.99 -6.84 8.64
CA GLU A 12 -17.04 -7.86 8.81
C GLU A 12 -16.57 -9.24 8.34
N ALA A 13 -15.82 -9.33 7.23
CA ALA A 13 -15.21 -10.58 6.76
C ALA A 13 -14.25 -11.19 7.79
N LYS A 14 -13.61 -10.36 8.62
CA LYS A 14 -12.75 -10.78 9.74
C LYS A 14 -13.49 -10.95 11.06
N LYS A 15 -14.82 -10.79 11.08
CA LYS A 15 -15.69 -10.86 12.26
C LYS A 15 -15.26 -9.89 13.38
N LEU A 16 -14.73 -8.73 13.01
CA LEU A 16 -14.32 -7.69 13.95
C LEU A 16 -15.45 -6.68 14.17
N SER A 17 -15.64 -6.24 15.39
CA SER A 17 -16.46 -5.08 15.73
C SER A 17 -15.68 -3.78 15.51
N GLN A 18 -16.37 -2.64 15.44
CA GLN A 18 -15.70 -1.33 15.41
C GLN A 18 -14.87 -1.09 16.68
N GLY A 19 -15.28 -1.64 17.82
CA GLY A 19 -14.51 -1.61 19.07
C GLY A 19 -13.23 -2.45 19.00
N ASP A 20 -13.21 -3.53 18.23
CA ASP A 20 -11.98 -4.30 17.99
C ASP A 20 -11.00 -3.50 17.13
N ILE A 21 -11.49 -2.79 16.12
CA ILE A 21 -10.67 -1.89 15.31
C ILE A 21 -10.12 -0.74 16.17
N GLU A 22 -10.92 -0.17 17.07
CA GLU A 22 -10.44 0.85 18.01
C GLU A 22 -9.27 0.34 18.84
N ARG A 23 -9.41 -0.83 19.49
CA ARG A 23 -8.33 -1.43 20.29
C ARG A 23 -7.07 -1.73 19.47
N ARG A 24 -7.21 -2.13 18.21
CA ARG A 24 -6.08 -2.51 17.33
C ARG A 24 -5.40 -1.33 16.63
N SER A 25 -6.16 -0.27 16.30
CA SER A 25 -5.67 0.88 15.51
C SER A 25 -5.36 2.11 16.36
N GLY A 26 -5.90 2.18 17.58
CA GLY A 26 -5.87 3.38 18.42
C GLY A 26 -6.77 4.52 17.89
N LEU A 27 -7.63 4.25 16.90
CA LEU A 27 -8.62 5.20 16.42
C LEU A 27 -9.90 5.10 17.26
N LEU A 28 -10.53 6.23 17.58
CA LEU A 28 -11.79 6.23 18.32
C LEU A 28 -12.90 5.52 17.54
N ARG A 29 -13.71 4.71 18.22
CA ARG A 29 -14.86 4.00 17.63
C ARG A 29 -15.84 4.95 16.92
N SER A 30 -16.07 6.14 17.48
CA SER A 30 -16.90 7.17 16.86
C SER A 30 -16.33 7.64 15.52
N TYR A 31 -15.01 7.79 15.43
CA TYR A 31 -14.32 8.13 14.18
C TYR A 31 -14.42 6.99 13.16
N ILE A 32 -14.19 5.74 13.60
CA ILE A 32 -14.33 4.55 12.76
C ILE A 32 -15.74 4.45 12.16
N SER A 33 -16.77 4.67 12.98
CA SER A 33 -18.17 4.68 12.53
C SER A 33 -18.43 5.73 11.45
N ARG A 34 -17.92 6.96 11.61
CA ARG A 34 -18.05 8.01 10.58
C ARG A 34 -17.33 7.65 9.29
N VAL A 35 -16.16 7.03 9.37
CA VAL A 35 -15.42 6.57 8.20
C VAL A 35 -16.18 5.47 7.47
N GLU A 36 -16.61 4.42 8.18
CA GLU A 36 -17.37 3.30 7.58
C GLU A 36 -18.74 3.72 7.05
N GLY A 37 -19.34 4.77 7.61
CA GLY A 37 -20.60 5.36 7.14
C GLY A 37 -20.44 6.36 5.99
N GLY A 38 -19.21 6.62 5.51
CA GLY A 38 -18.96 7.57 4.42
C GLY A 38 -19.03 9.05 4.80
N TYR A 39 -19.23 9.38 6.08
CA TYR A 39 -19.29 10.76 6.57
C TYR A 39 -17.92 11.42 6.71
N THR A 40 -16.82 10.65 6.61
CA THR A 40 -15.46 11.18 6.72
C THR A 40 -14.50 10.35 5.87
N VAL A 41 -13.70 11.05 5.06
CA VAL A 41 -12.63 10.44 4.29
C VAL A 41 -11.36 10.37 5.15
N PRO A 42 -10.78 9.19 5.40
CA PRO A 42 -9.56 9.05 6.17
C PRO A 42 -8.34 9.54 5.38
N SER A 43 -7.34 10.08 6.08
CA SER A 43 -6.02 10.36 5.49
C SER A 43 -5.28 9.05 5.14
N LEU A 44 -4.21 9.13 4.34
CA LEU A 44 -3.37 7.95 4.06
C LEU A 44 -2.78 7.34 5.34
N ALA A 45 -2.27 8.17 6.25
CA ALA A 45 -1.75 7.70 7.55
C ALA A 45 -2.83 7.01 8.40
N THR A 46 -4.08 7.48 8.31
CA THR A 46 -5.22 6.84 8.95
C THR A 46 -5.57 5.51 8.26
N LEU A 47 -5.52 5.46 6.94
CA LEU A 47 -5.74 4.25 6.15
C LEU A 47 -4.73 3.16 6.50
N GLU A 48 -3.47 3.52 6.76
CA GLU A 48 -2.43 2.60 7.25
C GLU A 48 -2.76 2.02 8.62
N LYS A 49 -3.32 2.83 9.53
CA LYS A 49 -3.80 2.34 10.84
C LYS A 49 -4.95 1.33 10.68
N PHE A 50 -5.89 1.59 9.77
CA PHE A 50 -6.92 0.64 9.41
C PHE A 50 -6.34 -0.65 8.83
N ALA A 51 -5.42 -0.53 7.85
CA ALA A 51 -4.77 -1.67 7.21
C ALA A 51 -4.04 -2.56 8.23
N LYS A 52 -3.33 -1.94 9.17
CA LYS A 52 -2.66 -2.63 10.27
C LYS A 52 -3.67 -3.36 11.18
N ALA A 53 -4.74 -2.69 11.59
CA ALA A 53 -5.76 -3.30 12.47
C ALA A 53 -6.55 -4.43 11.79
N LEU A 54 -6.77 -4.29 10.49
CA LEU A 54 -7.41 -5.28 9.63
C LEU A 54 -6.43 -6.35 9.15
N GLU A 55 -5.13 -6.27 9.45
CA GLU A 55 -4.10 -7.20 8.97
C GLU A 55 -4.18 -7.42 7.45
N VAL A 56 -4.23 -6.32 6.70
CA VAL A 56 -4.20 -6.28 5.23
C VAL A 56 -3.17 -5.27 4.78
N ALA A 57 -2.71 -5.39 3.54
CA ALA A 57 -1.90 -4.34 2.94
C ALA A 57 -2.78 -3.12 2.56
N PRO A 58 -2.30 -1.87 2.68
CA PRO A 58 -3.09 -0.67 2.41
C PRO A 58 -3.76 -0.66 1.02
N TYR A 59 -3.11 -1.21 0.00
CA TYR A 59 -3.67 -1.29 -1.35
C TYR A 59 -4.95 -2.14 -1.42
N GLN A 60 -5.15 -3.11 -0.52
CA GLN A 60 -6.33 -3.98 -0.53
C GLN A 60 -7.60 -3.23 -0.08
N ILE A 61 -7.45 -2.13 0.66
CA ILE A 61 -8.54 -1.19 0.99
C ILE A 61 -8.90 -0.37 -0.25
N LEU A 62 -7.93 -0.12 -1.13
CA LEU A 62 -8.07 0.71 -2.31
C LEU A 62 -8.45 -0.08 -3.59
N PHE A 63 -8.58 -1.39 -3.51
CA PHE A 63 -8.79 -2.23 -4.69
C PHE A 63 -10.27 -2.59 -4.87
N GLU A 64 -10.88 -2.16 -5.98
CA GLU A 64 -12.19 -2.62 -6.44
C GLU A 64 -12.02 -3.82 -7.40
N GLY A 65 -11.97 -5.03 -6.84
CA GLY A 65 -11.91 -6.26 -7.64
C GLY A 65 -11.70 -7.51 -6.78
N SER A 66 -12.18 -8.67 -7.27
CA SER A 66 -12.00 -9.99 -6.65
C SER A 66 -10.64 -10.64 -6.98
N GLY A 67 -9.80 -9.98 -7.79
CA GLY A 67 -8.47 -10.44 -8.17
C GLY A 67 -7.36 -9.90 -7.27
N ARG A 68 -6.16 -10.47 -7.41
CA ARG A 68 -4.94 -9.81 -6.92
C ARG A 68 -4.82 -8.48 -7.66
N ALA A 69 -4.47 -7.40 -6.97
CA ALA A 69 -4.08 -6.17 -7.65
C ALA A 69 -2.97 -6.54 -8.64
N SER A 70 -3.29 -6.60 -9.93
CA SER A 70 -2.28 -6.58 -10.95
C SER A 70 -1.56 -5.28 -10.67
N GLY A 71 -0.25 -5.34 -10.40
CA GLY A 71 0.57 -4.13 -10.43
C GLY A 71 0.30 -3.39 -11.74
N PRO A 72 0.74 -2.12 -11.86
CA PRO A 72 0.69 -1.43 -13.15
C PRO A 72 1.13 -2.44 -14.21
N LYS A 73 0.31 -2.63 -15.25
CA LYS A 73 0.67 -3.48 -16.39
C LYS A 73 1.89 -2.81 -17.02
N VAL A 74 3.07 -3.06 -16.45
CA VAL A 74 4.36 -2.79 -17.05
C VAL A 74 4.27 -3.61 -18.32
N SER A 75 4.11 -2.92 -19.45
CA SER A 75 4.08 -3.57 -20.75
C SER A 75 5.23 -4.58 -20.79
N GLU A 76 5.04 -5.76 -21.39
CA GLU A 76 6.15 -6.73 -21.48
C GLU A 76 7.38 -6.11 -22.19
N SER A 77 7.15 -5.05 -22.98
CA SER A 77 8.18 -4.18 -23.56
C SER A 77 9.00 -3.34 -22.56
N ALA A 78 8.60 -3.29 -21.29
CA ALA A 78 9.28 -2.65 -20.17
C ALA A 78 9.81 -3.68 -19.16
N ALA A 79 9.80 -4.97 -19.51
CA ALA A 79 10.60 -5.94 -18.80
C ALA A 79 12.07 -5.49 -18.89
N PRO A 80 12.79 -5.33 -17.78
CA PRO A 80 14.16 -4.88 -17.81
C PRO A 80 14.97 -5.81 -18.71
N ASP A 81 15.76 -5.22 -19.60
CA ASP A 81 16.71 -5.95 -20.44
C ASP A 81 17.74 -6.68 -19.55
N ARG A 82 18.53 -7.59 -20.14
CA ARG A 82 19.52 -8.36 -19.38
C ARG A 82 20.45 -7.46 -18.52
N PRO A 83 20.99 -6.34 -19.05
CA PRO A 83 21.70 -5.33 -18.26
C PRO A 83 20.90 -4.81 -17.07
N SER A 84 19.68 -4.32 -17.27
CA SER A 84 18.86 -3.77 -16.19
C SER A 84 18.52 -4.82 -15.14
N ARG A 85 18.24 -6.07 -15.52
CA ARG A 85 18.02 -7.16 -14.55
C ARG A 85 19.24 -7.43 -13.69
N ARG A 86 20.43 -7.41 -14.29
CA ARG A 86 21.69 -7.61 -13.57
C ARG A 86 21.95 -6.44 -12.62
N LEU A 87 21.66 -5.21 -13.05
CA LEU A 87 21.77 -4.02 -12.21
C LEU A 87 20.78 -4.06 -11.04
N LEU A 88 19.54 -4.49 -11.26
CA LEU A 88 18.54 -4.68 -10.20
C LEU A 88 18.96 -5.75 -9.19
N LYS A 89 19.51 -6.88 -9.64
CA LYS A 89 20.05 -7.92 -8.74
C LYS A 89 21.20 -7.38 -7.89
N PHE A 90 22.12 -6.63 -8.49
CA PHE A 90 23.22 -6.00 -7.76
C PHE A 90 22.71 -4.98 -6.75
N PHE A 91 21.78 -4.11 -7.15
CA PHE A 91 21.17 -3.11 -6.27
C PHE A 91 20.49 -3.76 -5.05
N ALA A 92 19.75 -4.85 -5.27
CA ALA A 92 19.10 -5.61 -4.21
C ALA A 92 20.10 -6.21 -3.22
N GLY A 93 21.28 -6.67 -3.67
CA GLY A 93 22.34 -7.21 -2.81
C GLY A 93 23.30 -6.17 -2.22
N ALA A 94 23.26 -4.92 -2.68
CA ALA A 94 24.23 -3.89 -2.33
C ALA A 94 24.03 -3.31 -0.91
N SER A 95 25.12 -2.82 -0.30
CA SER A 95 25.08 -2.05 0.94
C SER A 95 24.28 -0.74 0.79
N SER A 96 23.84 -0.17 1.91
CA SER A 96 23.10 1.12 1.91
C SER A 96 23.88 2.25 1.24
N GLN A 97 25.20 2.31 1.44
CA GLN A 97 26.09 3.28 0.79
C GLN A 97 26.17 3.07 -0.73
N ASN A 98 26.33 1.82 -1.18
CA ASN A 98 26.39 1.50 -2.60
C ASN A 98 25.05 1.74 -3.30
N ARG A 99 23.92 1.45 -2.64
CA ARG A 99 22.58 1.80 -3.15
C ARG A 99 22.41 3.31 -3.33
N LYS A 100 22.83 4.11 -2.33
CA LYS A 100 22.78 5.59 -2.44
C LYS A 100 23.62 6.10 -3.59
N LEU A 101 24.84 5.57 -3.78
CA LEU A 101 25.71 5.97 -4.89
C LEU A 101 25.07 5.64 -6.26
N LEU A 102 24.52 4.44 -6.41
CA LEU A 102 23.83 4.02 -7.65
C LEU A 102 22.63 4.92 -7.97
N LEU A 103 21.81 5.26 -6.97
CA LEU A 103 20.68 6.18 -7.17
C LEU A 103 21.15 7.60 -7.55
N ALA A 104 22.23 8.08 -6.96
CA ALA A 104 22.80 9.39 -7.29
C ALA A 104 23.35 9.43 -8.74
N LEU A 105 24.04 8.37 -9.17
CA LEU A 105 24.51 8.22 -10.55
C LEU A 105 23.34 8.17 -11.53
N ALA A 106 22.33 7.35 -11.24
CA ALA A 106 21.12 7.27 -12.07
C ALA A 106 20.42 8.64 -12.20
N GLY A 107 20.32 9.39 -11.10
CA GLY A 107 19.74 10.75 -11.12
C GLY A 107 20.57 11.78 -11.87
N LYS A 108 21.89 11.60 -12.03
CA LYS A 108 22.72 12.44 -12.91
C LYS A 108 22.52 12.08 -14.37
N LEU A 109 22.51 10.78 -14.68
CA LEU A 109 22.35 10.26 -16.04
C LEU A 109 20.95 10.52 -16.61
N SER A 110 19.91 10.55 -15.78
CA SER A 110 18.54 10.83 -16.23
C SER A 110 18.25 12.31 -16.50
N LYS A 111 19.18 13.21 -16.12
CA LYS A 111 19.07 14.67 -16.32
C LYS A 111 19.92 15.16 -17.50
N SER A 112 20.67 14.27 -18.13
CA SER A 112 21.44 14.49 -19.37
C SER A 112 20.64 13.97 -20.56
#